data_AF-A0A8T3NTL1-F1
#
_entry.id   AF-A0A8T3NTL1-F1
#
_cell.length_a   1.000
_cell.length_b   1.000
_cell.length_c   1.000
_cell.angle_alpha   90.00
_cell.angle_beta   90.00
_cell.angle_gamma   90.00
#
_symmetry.space_group_name_H-M   'P 1'
#
loop_
_entity.id
_entity.type
_entity.pdbx_description
1 polymer ?
#
loop_
_entity_poly.entity_id
_entity_poly.type
_entity_poly.pdbx_seq_one_letter_code
_entity_poly.pdbx_strand_id
1 'polypeptide(L)'
;MSRATPGPLLFARFAYPPNELGYCGPSDSRALFDYGAAGFVDPGLVQLAKGFAGAWPYLELIARGSGISDPLDRRVVEAYWLGNDLLPSIDMQLFGNSLLERFRRRAGAGWGHLSEAIPVGAMPNHSYHVFGIYPWVGLLGADRGETPLHVLDRCRIRWGQIVSTDGDQAVVLSRPLTFDGHDVGLGEARAEQVTCGVGGTSLTARYRPGEWVACHWGWVCDRLSRRQLSNLRRFTLNQFDITNRRVAHSGPAESLA
;
A
#
# COMPACT_ATOMS: atom_id res chain seq x y z
N MET A 1 -15.17 -2.12 -24.29
CA MET A 1 -14.13 -1.55 -23.41
C MET A 1 -14.55 -1.81 -21.97
N SER A 2 -13.74 -2.50 -21.17
CA SER A 2 -14.05 -2.68 -19.74
C SER A 2 -14.00 -1.32 -19.03
N ARG A 3 -15.06 -0.97 -18.30
CA ARG A 3 -15.16 0.30 -17.57
C ARG A 3 -14.11 0.31 -16.45
N ALA A 4 -13.41 1.42 -16.28
CA ALA A 4 -12.43 1.56 -15.21
C ALA A 4 -13.12 1.40 -13.84
N THR A 5 -12.60 0.51 -12.98
CA THR A 5 -12.98 0.35 -11.56
C THR A 5 -13.13 1.70 -10.85
N PRO A 6 -14.30 2.03 -10.28
CA PRO A 6 -14.47 3.19 -9.40
C PRO A 6 -13.43 3.23 -8.27
N GLY A 7 -13.02 4.44 -7.85
CA GLY A 7 -12.01 4.61 -6.81
C GLY A 7 -12.37 4.00 -5.45
N PRO A 8 -13.63 4.08 -4.95
CA PRO A 8 -14.02 3.37 -3.72
C PRO A 8 -13.81 1.85 -3.80
N LEU A 9 -14.11 1.23 -4.94
CA LEU A 9 -13.89 -0.21 -5.15
C LEU A 9 -12.41 -0.55 -5.28
N LEU A 10 -11.63 0.31 -5.94
CA LEU A 10 -10.18 0.18 -5.96
C LEU A 10 -9.61 0.28 -4.54
N PHE A 11 -10.11 1.19 -3.70
CA PHE A 11 -9.68 1.31 -2.32
C PHE A 11 -9.98 0.02 -1.54
N ALA A 12 -11.20 -0.50 -1.64
CA ALA A 12 -11.61 -1.74 -0.98
C ALA A 12 -10.69 -2.93 -1.32
N ARG A 13 -10.33 -3.08 -2.60
CA ARG A 13 -9.45 -4.16 -3.08
C ARG A 13 -8.09 -4.22 -2.38
N PHE A 14 -7.52 -3.06 -2.10
CA PHE A 14 -6.22 -2.96 -1.43
C PHE A 14 -6.35 -2.89 0.09
N ALA A 15 -7.44 -2.33 0.61
CA ALA A 15 -7.65 -2.16 2.03
C ALA A 15 -8.15 -3.45 2.73
N TYR A 16 -8.88 -4.32 2.02
CA TYR A 16 -9.44 -5.55 2.60
C TYR A 16 -8.39 -6.52 3.17
N PRO A 17 -7.33 -6.91 2.44
CA PRO A 17 -6.40 -7.94 2.93
C PRO A 17 -5.77 -7.66 4.31
N PRO A 18 -5.16 -6.49 4.58
CA PRO A 18 -4.66 -6.19 5.93
C PRO A 18 -5.80 -6.00 6.96
N ASN A 19 -6.98 -5.57 6.53
CA ASN A 19 -8.11 -5.32 7.41
C ASN A 19 -8.75 -6.62 7.90
N GLU A 20 -8.86 -7.63 7.05
CA GLU A 20 -9.22 -9.01 7.42
C GLU A 20 -8.29 -9.56 8.53
N LEU A 21 -7.00 -9.25 8.44
CA LEU A 21 -5.98 -9.63 9.43
C LEU A 21 -5.91 -8.67 10.63
N GLY A 22 -6.81 -7.70 10.71
CA GLY A 22 -6.91 -6.73 11.81
C GLY A 22 -5.75 -5.75 11.92
N TYR A 23 -4.95 -5.55 10.87
CA TYR A 23 -3.82 -4.59 10.88
C TYR A 23 -4.27 -3.14 10.74
N CYS A 24 -5.40 -2.88 10.11
CA CYS A 24 -5.92 -1.53 9.90
C CYS A 24 -7.43 -1.54 9.67
N GLY A 25 -8.04 -0.35 9.68
CA GLY A 25 -9.45 -0.16 9.30
C GLY A 25 -10.48 -0.54 10.37
N PRO A 26 -11.77 -0.37 10.06
CA PRO A 26 -12.89 -0.80 10.91
C PRO A 26 -12.93 -2.32 11.15
N SER A 27 -13.64 -2.77 12.19
CA SER A 27 -13.79 -4.20 12.49
C SER A 27 -14.60 -4.99 11.45
N ASP A 28 -15.43 -4.31 10.65
CA ASP A 28 -16.26 -4.93 9.62
C ASP A 28 -15.52 -5.09 8.28
N SER A 29 -14.50 -5.94 8.28
CA SER A 29 -13.73 -6.27 7.07
C SER A 29 -14.56 -7.03 6.04
N ARG A 30 -15.59 -7.76 6.50
CA ARG A 30 -16.46 -8.52 5.62
C ARG A 30 -17.29 -7.62 4.70
N ALA A 31 -17.85 -6.53 5.23
CA ALA A 31 -18.56 -5.56 4.41
C ALA A 31 -17.66 -4.98 3.31
N LEU A 32 -16.37 -4.73 3.61
CA LEU A 32 -15.42 -4.22 2.62
C LEU A 32 -15.17 -5.23 1.48
N PHE A 33 -15.06 -6.52 1.80
CA PHE A 33 -14.99 -7.59 0.79
C PHE A 33 -16.25 -7.64 -0.06
N ASP A 34 -17.42 -7.65 0.59
CA ASP A 34 -18.70 -7.79 -0.11
C ASP A 34 -18.92 -6.62 -1.09
N TYR A 35 -18.56 -5.39 -0.71
CA TYR A 35 -18.54 -4.25 -1.64
C TYR A 35 -17.59 -4.46 -2.83
N GLY A 36 -16.35 -4.86 -2.55
CA GLY A 36 -15.33 -5.10 -3.58
C GLY A 36 -15.73 -6.18 -4.57
N ALA A 37 -16.35 -7.25 -4.08
CA ALA A 37 -16.85 -8.37 -4.86
C ALA A 37 -18.12 -8.03 -5.66
N ALA A 38 -19.08 -7.34 -5.05
CA ALA A 38 -20.33 -6.95 -5.70
C ALA A 38 -20.10 -5.89 -6.79
N GLY A 39 -19.02 -5.10 -6.68
CA GLY A 39 -18.70 -4.05 -7.64
C GLY A 39 -19.65 -2.86 -7.63
N PHE A 40 -20.31 -2.63 -6.50
CA PHE A 40 -21.26 -1.53 -6.29
C PHE A 40 -20.72 -0.50 -5.29
N VAL A 41 -21.12 0.77 -5.46
CA VAL A 41 -20.68 1.89 -4.62
C VAL A 41 -21.90 2.61 -4.08
N ASP A 42 -21.93 2.81 -2.77
CA ASP A 42 -22.92 3.63 -2.06
C ASP A 42 -22.24 4.45 -0.94
N PRO A 43 -22.98 5.26 -0.18
CA PRO A 43 -22.43 5.99 0.96
C PRO A 43 -21.82 5.10 2.06
N GLY A 44 -22.24 3.83 2.20
CA GLY A 44 -21.71 2.89 3.18
C GLY A 44 -20.25 2.55 2.94
N LEU A 45 -19.89 2.23 1.68
CA LEU A 45 -18.49 1.98 1.31
C LEU A 45 -17.58 3.21 1.57
N VAL A 46 -18.10 4.42 1.34
CA VAL A 46 -17.38 5.66 1.62
C VAL A 46 -17.13 5.82 3.13
N GLN A 47 -18.12 5.49 3.97
CA GLN A 47 -17.96 5.54 5.42
C GLN A 47 -16.97 4.49 5.94
N LEU A 48 -16.97 3.28 5.37
CA LEU A 48 -15.96 2.27 5.68
C LEU A 48 -14.55 2.78 5.36
N ALA A 49 -14.36 3.38 4.18
CA ALA A 49 -13.07 3.93 3.77
C ALA A 49 -12.54 5.02 4.72
N LYS A 50 -13.43 5.89 5.22
CA LYS A 50 -13.08 6.93 6.22
C LYS A 50 -12.55 6.36 7.53
N GLY A 51 -12.97 5.14 7.90
CA GLY A 51 -12.49 4.47 9.09
C GLY A 51 -11.03 3.99 9.03
N PHE A 52 -10.38 4.03 7.86
CA PHE A 52 -8.96 3.69 7.72
C PHE A 52 -8.07 4.86 8.13
N ALA A 53 -7.90 5.10 9.42
CA ALA A 53 -7.11 6.22 9.98
C ALA A 53 -5.67 6.33 9.45
N GLY A 54 -5.08 5.21 9.00
CA GLY A 54 -3.78 5.21 8.33
C GLY A 54 -3.83 5.76 6.90
N ALA A 55 -4.81 5.30 6.10
CA ALA A 55 -4.90 5.60 4.66
C ALA A 55 -5.72 6.86 4.35
N TRP A 56 -6.85 7.08 5.02
CA TRP A 56 -7.79 8.15 4.72
C TRP A 56 -7.15 9.55 4.66
N PRO A 57 -6.28 9.95 5.62
CA PRO A 57 -5.70 11.29 5.55
C PRO A 57 -4.68 11.45 4.41
N TYR A 58 -4.09 10.36 3.89
CA TYR A 58 -3.29 10.43 2.66
C TYR A 58 -4.19 10.70 1.44
N LEU A 59 -5.36 10.07 1.37
CA LEU A 59 -6.31 10.31 0.29
C LEU A 59 -6.80 11.77 0.29
N GLU A 60 -7.14 12.32 1.46
CA GLU A 60 -7.51 13.73 1.61
C GLU A 60 -6.36 14.67 1.20
N LEU A 61 -5.14 14.35 1.63
CA LEU A 61 -3.94 15.11 1.29
C LEU A 61 -3.69 15.13 -0.22
N ILE A 62 -3.69 13.96 -0.87
CA ILE A 62 -3.45 13.85 -2.32
C ILE A 62 -4.56 14.55 -3.09
N ALA A 63 -5.83 14.37 -2.71
CA ALA A 63 -6.96 15.01 -3.35
C ALA A 63 -6.85 16.54 -3.27
N ARG A 64 -6.68 17.07 -2.06
CA ARG A 64 -6.48 18.51 -1.82
C ARG A 64 -5.29 19.06 -2.58
N GLY A 65 -4.13 18.40 -2.49
CA GLY A 65 -2.89 18.81 -3.15
C GLY A 65 -2.96 18.77 -4.67
N SER A 66 -3.91 18.00 -5.23
CA SER A 66 -4.13 17.88 -6.68
C SER A 66 -5.35 18.65 -7.19
N GLY A 67 -6.02 19.43 -6.33
CA GLY A 67 -7.26 20.14 -6.70
C GLY A 67 -8.44 19.22 -7.02
N ILE A 68 -8.47 18.01 -6.45
CA ILE A 68 -9.54 17.03 -6.60
C ILE A 68 -10.41 17.08 -5.34
N SER A 69 -11.73 17.18 -5.51
CA SER A 69 -12.67 17.31 -4.39
C SER A 69 -12.95 16.00 -3.67
N ASP A 70 -12.93 14.87 -4.39
CA ASP A 70 -13.24 13.55 -3.86
C ASP A 70 -11.94 12.78 -3.48
N PRO A 71 -11.69 12.50 -2.19
CA PRO A 71 -10.59 11.64 -1.74
C PRO A 71 -10.64 10.21 -2.31
N LEU A 72 -11.81 9.76 -2.75
CA LEU A 72 -11.99 8.47 -3.41
C LEU A 72 -12.06 8.57 -4.94
N ASP A 73 -11.67 9.71 -5.53
CA ASP A 73 -11.41 9.77 -6.97
C ASP A 73 -10.39 8.67 -7.33
N ARG A 74 -10.66 7.92 -8.40
CA ARG A 74 -9.82 6.80 -8.83
C ARG A 74 -8.35 7.18 -8.94
N ARG A 75 -8.04 8.39 -9.41
CA ARG A 75 -6.66 8.89 -9.57
C ARG A 75 -5.98 9.09 -8.21
N VAL A 76 -6.72 9.57 -7.21
CA VAL A 76 -6.23 9.75 -5.83
C VAL A 76 -5.94 8.39 -5.20
N VAL A 77 -6.88 7.46 -5.31
CA VAL A 77 -6.73 6.09 -4.78
C VAL A 77 -5.58 5.35 -5.47
N GLU A 78 -5.45 5.47 -6.79
CA GLU A 78 -4.30 4.91 -7.53
C GLU A 78 -2.98 5.54 -7.10
N ALA A 79 -2.93 6.86 -6.87
CA ALA A 79 -1.74 7.56 -6.40
C ALA A 79 -1.28 7.02 -5.04
N TYR A 80 -2.22 6.81 -4.12
CA TYR A 80 -1.90 6.28 -2.80
C TYR A 80 -1.37 4.84 -2.86
N TRP A 81 -2.04 3.93 -3.57
CA TRP A 81 -1.65 2.51 -3.57
C TRP A 81 -0.49 2.17 -4.51
N LEU A 82 -0.53 2.69 -5.74
CA LEU A 82 0.36 2.30 -6.84
C LEU A 82 1.30 3.43 -7.27
N GLY A 83 0.98 4.66 -6.89
CA GLY A 83 1.63 5.85 -7.37
C GLY A 83 1.25 6.24 -8.80
N ASN A 84 1.20 7.55 -9.04
CA ASN A 84 1.01 8.13 -10.36
C ASN A 84 1.48 9.59 -10.36
N ASP A 85 1.18 10.30 -11.45
CA ASP A 85 1.69 11.65 -11.71
C ASP A 85 1.07 12.73 -10.80
N LEU A 86 0.12 12.39 -9.92
CA LEU A 86 -0.34 13.30 -8.87
C LEU A 86 0.69 13.49 -7.76
N LEU A 87 1.50 12.48 -7.46
CA LEU A 87 2.41 12.51 -6.32
C LEU A 87 3.52 13.57 -6.44
N PRO A 88 4.20 13.72 -7.59
CA PRO A 88 5.26 14.72 -7.73
C PRO A 88 4.77 16.18 -7.66
N SER A 89 3.48 16.44 -7.87
CA SER A 89 2.91 17.80 -7.79
C SER A 89 2.46 18.21 -6.39
N ILE A 90 2.49 17.30 -5.41
CA ILE A 90 2.05 17.62 -4.05
C ILE A 90 3.10 18.49 -3.37
N ASP A 91 2.66 19.63 -2.86
CA ASP A 91 3.48 20.54 -2.08
C ASP A 91 4.08 19.84 -0.85
N MET A 92 5.41 19.95 -0.70
CA MET A 92 6.14 19.29 0.38
C MET A 92 5.83 19.86 1.77
N GLN A 93 5.52 21.16 1.87
CA GLN A 93 5.13 21.76 3.15
C GLN A 93 3.75 21.25 3.57
N LEU A 94 2.81 21.16 2.62
CA LEU A 94 1.49 20.56 2.84
C LEU A 94 1.62 19.12 3.34
N PHE A 95 2.49 18.32 2.71
CA PHE A 95 2.76 16.96 3.14
C PHE A 95 3.39 16.91 4.54
N GLY A 96 4.43 17.70 4.80
CA GLY A 96 5.10 17.74 6.10
C GLY A 96 4.18 18.16 7.24
N ASN A 97 3.31 19.15 7.01
CA ASN A 97 2.30 19.57 7.98
C ASN A 97 1.29 18.46 8.30
N SER A 98 0.85 17.71 7.28
CA SER A 98 -0.04 16.55 7.48
C SER A 98 0.62 15.48 8.36
N LEU A 99 1.91 15.19 8.14
CA LEU A 99 2.65 14.23 8.97
C LEU A 99 2.84 14.73 10.40
N LEU A 100 3.14 16.02 10.56
CA LEU A 100 3.34 16.66 11.86
C LEU A 100 2.10 16.52 12.74
N GLU A 101 0.93 16.85 12.19
CA GLU A 101 -0.35 16.76 12.88
C GLU A 101 -0.67 15.33 13.32
N ARG A 102 -0.40 14.35 12.45
CA ARG A 102 -0.82 12.96 12.63
C ARG A 102 0.12 12.15 13.50
N PHE A 103 1.42 12.30 13.29
CA PHE A 103 2.41 11.35 13.79
C PHE A 103 3.36 11.93 14.84
N ARG A 104 3.50 13.26 14.98
CA ARG A 104 4.46 13.84 15.95
C ARG A 104 4.29 13.30 17.37
N ARG A 105 3.04 13.27 17.88
CA ARG A 105 2.76 12.75 19.23
C ARG A 105 3.07 11.26 19.35
N ARG A 106 2.76 10.47 18.31
CA ARG A 106 2.94 9.01 18.33
C ARG A 106 4.40 8.60 18.14
N ALA A 107 5.14 9.32 17.29
CA ALA A 107 6.54 9.05 17.01
C ALA A 107 7.46 9.51 18.15
N GLY A 108 7.06 10.51 18.94
CA GLY A 108 7.83 10.99 20.09
C GLY A 108 9.25 11.39 19.67
N ALA A 109 10.26 10.77 20.28
CA ALA A 109 11.67 10.99 19.94
C ALA A 109 12.02 10.60 18.48
N GLY A 110 11.32 9.62 17.90
CA GLY A 110 11.51 9.19 16.51
C GLY A 110 10.94 10.15 15.47
N TRP A 111 10.28 11.24 15.88
CA TRP A 111 9.76 12.25 14.93
C TRP A 111 10.87 12.85 14.06
N GLY A 112 12.04 13.12 14.63
CA GLY A 112 13.19 13.64 13.88
C GLY A 112 13.52 12.74 12.70
N HIS A 113 13.71 11.45 12.96
CA HIS A 113 14.09 10.44 11.96
C HIS A 113 13.00 10.24 10.90
N LEU A 114 11.73 10.20 11.32
CA LEU A 114 10.59 10.14 10.40
C LEU A 114 10.58 11.34 9.43
N SER A 115 10.84 12.54 9.95
CA SER A 115 10.74 13.77 9.16
C SER A 115 11.91 13.98 8.17
N GLU A 116 13.03 13.27 8.32
CA GLU A 116 14.20 13.34 7.42
C GLU A 116 13.85 12.99 5.97
N ALA A 117 12.90 12.08 5.77
CA ALA A 117 12.52 11.61 4.45
C ALA A 117 11.79 12.69 3.62
N ILE A 118 11.14 13.67 4.26
CA ILE A 118 10.34 14.71 3.61
C ILE A 118 11.19 15.59 2.68
N PRO A 119 12.25 16.27 3.16
CA PRO A 119 13.06 17.17 2.32
C PRO A 119 13.78 16.45 1.17
N VAL A 120 13.97 15.14 1.25
CA VAL A 120 14.72 14.34 0.25
C VAL A 120 13.82 13.64 -0.78
N GLY A 121 12.53 14.00 -0.80
CA GLY A 121 11.60 13.61 -1.86
C GLY A 121 10.68 12.43 -1.51
N ALA A 122 10.40 12.18 -0.23
CA ALA A 122 9.32 11.28 0.15
C ALA A 122 7.99 11.78 -0.41
N MET A 123 7.13 10.83 -0.79
CA MET A 123 5.84 11.13 -1.40
C MET A 123 4.70 10.48 -0.60
N PRO A 124 3.51 11.10 -0.57
CA PRO A 124 2.40 10.66 0.27
C PRO A 124 1.69 9.42 -0.29
N ASN A 125 2.41 8.31 -0.47
CA ASN A 125 1.86 7.03 -0.93
C ASN A 125 2.07 5.92 0.11
N HIS A 126 1.53 4.74 -0.19
CA HIS A 126 1.57 3.62 0.73
C HIS A 126 2.99 3.12 1.00
N SER A 127 3.90 3.19 0.02
CA SER A 127 5.31 2.81 0.24
C SER A 127 5.95 3.68 1.31
N TYR A 128 5.72 4.99 1.30
CA TYR A 128 6.20 5.86 2.38
C TYR A 128 5.57 5.52 3.73
N HIS A 129 4.28 5.19 3.77
CA HIS A 129 3.66 4.75 5.02
C HIS A 129 4.34 3.49 5.61
N VAL A 130 4.68 2.54 4.76
CA VAL A 130 5.32 1.28 5.16
C VAL A 130 6.78 1.48 5.58
N PHE A 131 7.59 2.19 4.79
CA PHE A 131 9.03 2.30 5.06
C PHE A 131 9.45 3.54 5.85
N GLY A 132 8.65 4.60 5.80
CA GLY A 132 8.93 5.88 6.44
C GLY A 132 8.09 6.18 7.68
N ILE A 133 6.99 5.47 7.93
CA ILE A 133 6.17 5.66 9.14
C ILE A 133 6.24 4.47 10.08
N TYR A 134 5.95 3.25 9.63
CA TYR A 134 5.79 2.08 10.51
C TYR A 134 6.93 1.87 11.53
N PRO A 135 8.22 1.96 11.13
CA PRO A 135 9.34 1.80 12.06
C PRO A 135 9.27 2.73 13.28
N TRP A 136 8.79 3.95 13.08
CA TRP A 136 8.86 5.02 14.07
C TRP A 136 7.63 5.13 14.96
N VAL A 137 6.57 4.39 14.64
CA VAL A 137 5.29 4.50 15.36
C VAL A 137 4.83 3.16 15.96
N GLY A 138 5.74 2.19 16.06
CA GLY A 138 5.51 0.89 16.68
C GLY A 138 4.53 0.02 15.91
N LEU A 139 4.55 0.06 14.57
CA LEU A 139 3.67 -0.76 13.72
C LEU A 139 4.37 -2.01 13.15
N LEU A 140 5.62 -2.25 13.55
CA LEU A 140 6.36 -3.47 13.23
C LEU A 140 6.13 -4.47 14.36
N GLY A 141 5.18 -5.37 14.15
CA GLY A 141 4.45 -6.07 15.21
C GLY A 141 5.14 -7.25 15.87
N ALA A 142 6.02 -7.00 16.85
CA ALA A 142 6.46 -8.04 17.78
C ALA A 142 5.28 -8.73 18.50
N ASP A 143 4.21 -7.98 18.80
CA ASP A 143 3.03 -8.46 19.55
C ASP A 143 2.19 -9.52 18.81
N ARG A 144 2.42 -9.73 17.51
CA ARG A 144 1.68 -10.70 16.67
C ARG A 144 2.51 -11.91 16.24
N GLY A 145 3.75 -12.03 16.72
CA GLY A 145 4.68 -13.10 16.35
C GLY A 145 5.25 -12.97 14.93
N GLU A 146 5.05 -11.83 14.28
CA GLU A 146 5.55 -11.55 12.94
C GLU A 146 6.92 -10.86 12.99
N THR A 147 7.81 -11.21 12.07
CA THR A 147 9.07 -10.48 11.94
C THR A 147 8.82 -9.11 11.28
N PRO A 148 9.54 -8.05 11.68
CA PRO A 148 9.44 -6.75 11.01
C PRO A 148 9.64 -6.82 9.49
N LEU A 149 10.55 -7.69 9.01
CA LEU A 149 10.77 -7.89 7.56
C LEU A 149 9.52 -8.45 6.86
N HIS A 150 8.85 -9.41 7.51
CA HIS A 150 7.61 -9.99 6.99
C HIS A 150 6.51 -8.94 6.91
N VAL A 151 6.33 -8.13 7.95
CA VAL A 151 5.33 -7.04 7.97
C VAL A 151 5.61 -6.05 6.84
N LEU A 152 6.86 -5.59 6.68
CA LEU A 152 7.23 -4.67 5.59
C LEU A 152 6.99 -5.29 4.20
N ASP A 153 7.33 -6.56 4.00
CA ASP A 153 7.10 -7.24 2.73
C ASP A 153 5.61 -7.43 2.42
N ARG A 154 4.79 -7.75 3.43
CA ARG A 154 3.36 -8.03 3.25
C ARG A 154 2.52 -6.76 3.17
N CYS A 155 2.93 -5.67 3.83
CA CYS A 155 2.33 -4.35 3.72
C CYS A 155 2.74 -3.57 2.47
N ARG A 156 3.97 -3.72 1.95
CA ARG A 156 4.28 -3.05 0.67
C ARG A 156 3.38 -3.62 -0.43
N ILE A 157 2.94 -2.76 -1.33
CA ILE A 157 2.23 -3.24 -2.51
C ILE A 157 3.24 -3.94 -3.42
N ARG A 158 3.15 -5.27 -3.50
CA ARG A 158 3.97 -6.09 -4.39
C ARG A 158 3.41 -6.08 -5.80
N TRP A 159 4.24 -6.46 -6.76
CA TRP A 159 3.80 -6.87 -8.09
C TRP A 159 4.32 -8.26 -8.42
N GLY A 160 3.52 -9.01 -9.17
CA GLY A 160 3.91 -10.33 -9.65
C GLY A 160 3.23 -10.64 -10.98
N GLN A 161 3.79 -11.63 -11.69
CA GLN A 161 3.18 -12.17 -12.91
C GLN A 161 2.45 -13.47 -12.57
N ILE A 162 1.20 -13.61 -13.00
CA ILE A 162 0.42 -14.83 -12.80
C ILE A 162 1.09 -15.98 -13.58
N VAL A 163 1.41 -17.06 -12.88
CA VAL A 163 1.93 -18.31 -13.45
C VAL A 163 0.78 -19.26 -13.74
N SER A 164 -0.10 -19.44 -12.75
CA SER A 164 -1.28 -20.30 -12.85
C SER A 164 -2.38 -19.82 -11.90
N THR A 165 -3.60 -20.31 -12.13
CA THR A 165 -4.77 -20.06 -11.28
C THR A 165 -5.50 -21.37 -11.06
N ASP A 166 -5.91 -21.62 -9.83
CA ASP A 166 -6.74 -22.76 -9.45
C ASP A 166 -7.82 -22.32 -8.47
N GLY A 167 -9.07 -22.29 -8.94
CA GLY A 167 -10.20 -21.78 -8.17
C GLY A 167 -9.97 -20.37 -7.62
N ASP A 168 -9.92 -20.30 -6.29
CA ASP A 168 -9.76 -19.08 -5.47
C ASP A 168 -8.29 -18.72 -5.19
N GLN A 169 -7.35 -19.51 -5.72
CA GLN A 169 -5.91 -19.35 -5.54
C GLN A 169 -5.21 -19.08 -6.88
N ALA A 170 -4.09 -18.36 -6.80
CA ALA A 170 -3.18 -18.16 -7.92
C ALA A 170 -1.74 -18.34 -7.47
N VAL A 171 -0.88 -18.74 -8.40
CA VAL A 171 0.56 -18.70 -8.23
C VAL A 171 1.08 -17.47 -8.95
N VAL A 172 1.80 -16.60 -8.26
CA VAL A 172 2.46 -15.43 -8.84
C VAL A 172 3.97 -15.54 -8.71
N LEU A 173 4.70 -15.17 -9.77
CA LEU A 173 6.14 -14.98 -9.73
C LEU A 173 6.41 -13.55 -9.27
N SER A 174 6.94 -13.40 -8.05
CA SER A 174 7.08 -12.13 -7.34
C SER A 174 8.44 -12.07 -6.64
N ARG A 175 8.96 -10.87 -6.40
CA ARG A 175 10.25 -10.68 -5.71
C ARG A 175 9.96 -10.30 -4.25
N PRO A 176 10.47 -11.04 -3.25
CA PRO A 176 10.28 -10.69 -1.85
C PRO A 176 11.19 -9.54 -1.43
N LEU A 177 10.85 -8.87 -0.32
CA LEU A 177 11.74 -7.94 0.36
C LEU A 177 12.90 -8.72 1.01
N THR A 178 14.09 -8.16 0.94
CA THR A 178 15.31 -8.66 1.60
C THR A 178 15.94 -7.54 2.41
N PHE A 179 16.70 -7.91 3.44
CA PHE A 179 17.53 -7.01 4.21
C PHE A 179 18.89 -7.68 4.43
N ASP A 180 19.98 -6.98 4.16
CA ASP A 180 21.35 -7.51 4.25
C ASP A 180 22.10 -7.10 5.53
N GLY A 181 21.41 -6.44 6.47
CA GLY A 181 21.99 -5.82 7.66
C GLY A 181 22.10 -4.29 7.54
N HIS A 182 21.98 -3.74 6.34
CA HIS A 182 22.04 -2.29 6.10
C HIS A 182 20.90 -1.79 5.21
N ASP A 183 20.71 -2.44 4.06
CA ASP A 183 19.84 -1.96 3.00
C ASP A 183 18.64 -2.90 2.81
N VAL A 184 17.46 -2.32 2.60
CA VAL A 184 16.32 -3.07 2.09
C VAL A 184 16.39 -3.19 0.57
N GLY A 185 16.00 -4.34 0.03
CA GLY A 185 16.06 -4.61 -1.40
C GLY A 185 15.00 -5.62 -1.86
N LEU A 186 15.05 -5.97 -3.14
CA LEU A 186 14.24 -7.06 -3.69
C LEU A 186 15.13 -8.27 -3.95
N GLY A 187 14.75 -9.42 -3.38
CA GLY A 187 15.41 -10.69 -3.64
C GLY A 187 15.10 -11.27 -5.02
N GLU A 188 15.54 -12.50 -5.26
CA GLU A 188 15.24 -13.24 -6.47
C GLU A 188 13.74 -13.51 -6.64
N ALA A 189 13.30 -13.57 -7.90
CA ALA A 189 11.91 -13.87 -8.20
C ALA A 189 11.58 -15.31 -7.77
N ARG A 190 10.51 -15.47 -6.99
CA ARG A 190 10.04 -16.76 -6.52
C ARG A 190 8.54 -16.90 -6.73
N ALA A 191 8.10 -18.13 -6.98
CA ALA A 191 6.69 -18.45 -7.00
C ALA A 191 6.14 -18.33 -5.58
N GLU A 192 5.04 -17.60 -5.41
CA GLU A 192 4.27 -17.56 -4.17
C GLU A 192 2.79 -17.81 -4.48
N GLN A 193 2.12 -18.52 -3.59
CA GLN A 193 0.67 -18.70 -3.63
C GLN A 193 -0.01 -17.46 -3.05
N VAL A 194 -1.05 -16.98 -3.72
CA VAL A 194 -1.85 -15.83 -3.33
C VAL A 194 -3.33 -16.11 -3.53
N THR A 195 -4.15 -15.55 -2.66
CA THR A 195 -5.61 -15.63 -2.76
C THR A 195 -6.13 -14.65 -3.81
N CYS A 196 -6.99 -15.11 -4.71
CA CYS A 196 -7.68 -14.28 -5.69
C CYS A 196 -9.21 -14.30 -5.57
N GLY A 197 -9.75 -15.11 -4.66
CA GLY A 197 -11.17 -15.16 -4.30
C GLY A 197 -11.41 -15.94 -3.00
N VAL A 198 -12.65 -15.94 -2.53
CA VAL A 198 -13.14 -16.76 -1.41
C VAL A 198 -14.53 -17.27 -1.76
N GLY A 199 -14.73 -18.59 -1.69
CA GLY A 199 -16.00 -19.22 -2.02
C GLY A 199 -16.44 -18.98 -3.46
N GLY A 200 -15.49 -18.92 -4.41
CA GLY A 200 -15.73 -18.60 -5.82
C GLY A 200 -16.03 -17.13 -6.11
N THR A 201 -16.02 -16.27 -5.08
CA THR A 201 -16.25 -14.83 -5.19
C THR A 201 -14.91 -14.11 -5.17
N SER A 202 -14.64 -13.27 -6.17
CA SER A 202 -13.35 -12.59 -6.33
C SER A 202 -13.53 -11.08 -6.35
N LEU A 203 -12.50 -10.37 -5.87
CA LEU A 203 -12.47 -8.91 -5.87
C LEU A 203 -12.36 -8.33 -7.29
N THR A 204 -11.91 -9.14 -8.26
CA THR A 204 -11.79 -8.78 -9.68
C THR A 204 -12.10 -9.97 -10.58
N ALA A 205 -12.35 -9.75 -11.87
CA ALA A 205 -12.56 -10.83 -12.84
C ALA A 205 -11.40 -11.85 -12.86
N ARG A 206 -11.64 -13.08 -13.33
CA ARG A 206 -10.64 -14.18 -13.37
C ARG A 206 -9.33 -13.81 -14.06
N TYR A 207 -8.21 -14.10 -13.41
CA TYR A 207 -6.86 -13.84 -13.93
C TYR A 207 -6.41 -14.88 -14.95
N ARG A 208 -5.46 -14.51 -15.81
CA ARG A 208 -4.84 -15.40 -16.79
C ARG A 208 -3.33 -15.47 -16.59
N PRO A 209 -2.69 -16.63 -16.87
CA PRO A 209 -1.24 -16.71 -16.95
C PRO A 209 -0.63 -15.60 -17.81
N GLY A 210 0.44 -15.00 -17.33
CA GLY A 210 1.14 -13.90 -17.98
C GLY A 210 0.66 -12.49 -17.59
N GLU A 211 -0.52 -12.35 -16.96
CA GLU A 211 -1.01 -11.05 -16.48
C GLU A 211 -0.17 -10.54 -15.30
N TRP A 212 0.07 -9.24 -15.26
CA TRP A 212 0.69 -8.57 -14.11
C TRP A 212 -0.37 -8.15 -13.11
N VAL A 213 -0.10 -8.38 -11.83
CA VAL A 213 -1.02 -8.07 -10.75
C VAL A 213 -0.32 -7.37 -9.59
N ALA A 214 -1.08 -6.59 -8.84
CA ALA A 214 -0.66 -6.05 -7.56
C ALA A 214 -1.13 -6.97 -6.43
N CYS A 215 -0.26 -7.19 -5.43
CA CYS A 215 -0.58 -8.03 -4.28
C CYS A 215 -0.36 -7.29 -2.96
N HIS A 216 -1.23 -7.53 -1.99
CA HIS A 216 -1.15 -6.97 -0.64
C HIS A 216 -1.59 -8.03 0.36
N TRP A 217 -0.79 -8.31 1.40
CA TRP A 217 -1.08 -9.33 2.43
C TRP A 217 -1.57 -10.68 1.90
N GLY A 218 -0.90 -11.22 0.88
CA GLY A 218 -1.21 -12.56 0.34
C GLY A 218 -2.39 -12.60 -0.63
N TRP A 219 -3.00 -11.46 -0.93
CA TRP A 219 -4.11 -11.35 -1.88
C TRP A 219 -3.69 -10.68 -3.18
N VAL A 220 -4.32 -11.09 -4.28
CA VAL A 220 -4.31 -10.34 -5.54
C VAL A 220 -5.36 -9.23 -5.45
N CYS A 221 -4.91 -7.98 -5.50
CA CYS A 221 -5.78 -6.81 -5.34
C CYS A 221 -6.33 -6.30 -6.68
N ASP A 222 -5.47 -6.17 -7.70
CA ASP A 222 -5.91 -5.74 -9.03
C ASP A 222 -4.93 -6.16 -10.14
N ARG A 223 -5.41 -6.14 -11.38
CA ARG A 223 -4.55 -6.22 -12.56
C ARG A 223 -3.80 -4.91 -12.77
N LEU A 224 -2.54 -5.02 -13.16
CA LEU A 224 -1.69 -3.88 -13.48
C LEU A 224 -1.60 -3.70 -14.99
N SER A 225 -1.97 -2.51 -15.46
CA SER A 225 -1.53 -2.04 -16.77
C SER A 225 -0.02 -1.82 -16.79
N ARG A 226 0.58 -1.73 -17.98
CA ARG A 226 2.02 -1.42 -18.14
C ARG A 226 2.40 -0.12 -17.43
N ARG A 227 1.54 0.91 -17.51
CA ARG A 227 1.73 2.20 -16.83
C ARG A 227 1.76 2.04 -15.32
N GLN A 228 0.75 1.35 -14.75
CA GLN A 228 0.67 1.14 -13.30
C GLN A 228 1.83 0.27 -12.77
N LEU A 229 2.25 -0.75 -13.52
CA LEU A 229 3.43 -1.56 -13.16
C LEU A 229 4.70 -0.71 -13.15
N SER A 230 4.89 0.16 -14.16
CA SER A 230 6.03 1.07 -14.23
C SER A 230 6.02 2.06 -13.05
N ASN A 231 4.87 2.62 -12.72
CA ASN A 231 4.73 3.54 -11.60
C ASN A 231 5.03 2.84 -10.27
N LEU A 232 4.40 1.71 -10.00
CA LEU A 232 4.60 0.97 -8.76
C LEU A 232 6.09 0.65 -8.55
N ARG A 233 6.79 0.17 -9.60
CA ARG A 233 8.24 -0.04 -9.57
C ARG A 233 8.99 1.26 -9.24
N ARG A 234 8.70 2.34 -9.96
CA ARG A 234 9.37 3.64 -9.77
C ARG A 234 9.22 4.14 -8.34
N PHE A 235 8.01 4.17 -7.81
CA PHE A 235 7.74 4.73 -6.48
C PHE A 235 8.27 3.83 -5.36
N THR A 236 8.18 2.50 -5.50
CA THR A 236 8.80 1.59 -4.52
C THR A 236 10.32 1.71 -4.52
N LEU A 237 10.98 1.74 -5.69
CA LEU A 237 12.43 1.86 -5.75
C LEU A 237 12.92 3.24 -5.30
N ASN A 238 12.17 4.31 -5.57
CA ASN A 238 12.46 5.64 -5.01
C ASN A 238 12.37 5.63 -3.48
N GLN A 239 11.36 4.95 -2.92
CA GLN A 239 11.25 4.82 -1.47
C GLN A 239 12.43 4.03 -0.88
N PHE A 240 12.89 2.96 -1.53
CA PHE A 240 14.08 2.23 -1.09
C PHE A 240 15.32 3.11 -1.12
N ASP A 241 15.52 3.90 -2.18
CA ASP A 241 16.65 4.82 -2.27
C ASP A 241 16.62 5.88 -1.16
N ILE A 242 15.43 6.42 -0.84
CA ILE A 242 15.27 7.34 0.30
C ILE A 242 15.66 6.65 1.60
N THR A 243 15.06 5.48 1.86
CA THR A 243 15.27 4.71 3.09
C THR A 243 16.71 4.27 3.28
N ASN A 244 17.38 3.82 2.23
CA ASN A 244 18.73 3.28 2.31
C ASN A 244 19.80 4.37 2.28
N ARG A 245 19.57 5.49 1.57
CA ARG A 245 20.67 6.39 1.18
C ARG A 245 20.45 7.88 1.42
N ARG A 246 19.21 8.33 1.62
CA ARG A 246 18.91 9.78 1.70
C ARG A 246 18.48 10.25 3.08
N VAL A 247 18.28 9.34 4.02
CA VAL A 247 18.06 9.64 5.44
C VAL A 247 19.30 9.25 6.23
N ALA A 248 19.56 9.95 7.34
CA ALA A 248 20.62 9.58 8.26
C ALA A 248 20.19 8.38 9.12
N HIS A 249 18.88 8.29 9.43
CA HIS A 249 18.29 7.24 10.25
C HIS A 249 17.31 6.41 9.44
N SER A 250 17.72 5.20 9.05
CA SER A 250 16.87 4.25 8.34
C SER A 250 16.01 3.46 9.32
N GLY A 251 14.70 3.67 9.28
CA GLY A 251 13.75 2.97 10.15
C GLY A 251 13.83 1.44 10.01
N PRO A 252 13.87 0.89 8.79
CA PRO A 252 14.13 -0.53 8.59
C PRO A 252 15.48 -0.98 9.13
N ALA A 253 16.56 -0.21 8.99
CA ALA A 253 17.85 -0.60 9.58
C ALA A 253 17.78 -0.68 11.12
N GLU A 254 17.07 0.25 11.78
CA GLU A 254 16.89 0.20 13.23
C GLU A 254 15.95 -0.93 13.68
N SER A 255 14.95 -1.28 12.88
CA SER A 255 13.90 -2.23 13.26
C SER A 255 14.14 -3.67 12.79
N LEU A 256 15.08 -3.88 11.87
CA LEU A 256 15.42 -5.19 11.29
C LEU A 256 16.78 -5.74 11.74
N ALA A 257 17.60 -4.90 12.38
CA ALA A 257 18.90 -5.28 12.93
C ALA A 257 18.80 -6.09 14.22
#